data_AF-B8KHL8-F1
#
_entry.id   AF-B8KHL8-F1
#
_cell.length_a   1.000
_cell.length_b   1.000
_cell.length_c   1.000
_cell.angle_alpha   90.00
_cell.angle_beta   90.00
_cell.angle_gamma   90.00
#
_symmetry.space_group_name_H-M   'P 1'
#
loop_
_entity.id
_entity.type
_entity.pdbx_description
1 polymer ?
#
loop_
_entity_poly.entity_id
_entity_poly.type
_entity_poly.pdbx_seq_one_letter_code
_entity_poly.pdbx_strand_id
1 'polypeptide(L)'
;MTALATLLLRQQRTANTGKRRQQDRKAADGSGAGRIPSGPYAAVSVKPSNNPCSAVLETSTLRYLKSAAPSLPVTGCNRPDCQCSFIHHQDRRTSDDEDRRMGIGLQTQLYGANGESNRRGNRRGRRLRDHH
;
A
#
# COMPACT_ATOMS: atom_id res chain seq x y z
N MET A 1 1.73 -0.64 -73.08
CA MET A 1 1.39 -2.05 -72.80
C MET A 1 1.37 -2.22 -71.29
N THR A 2 0.28 -1.76 -70.67
CA THR A 2 -0.79 -2.57 -70.06
C THR A 2 -0.56 -2.74 -68.56
N ALA A 3 -1.25 -1.89 -67.81
CA ALA A 3 -1.50 -2.02 -66.39
C ALA A 3 -2.29 -3.30 -66.09
N LEU A 4 -1.71 -4.29 -65.41
CA LEU A 4 -2.43 -5.44 -64.85
C LEU A 4 -1.58 -6.07 -63.74
N ALA A 5 -1.81 -5.69 -62.49
CA ALA A 5 -1.59 -6.56 -61.31
C ALA A 5 -1.97 -5.85 -59.99
N THR A 6 -3.17 -5.24 -59.92
CA THR A 6 -3.79 -4.87 -58.63
C THR A 6 -4.80 -5.94 -58.24
N LEU A 7 -4.32 -7.10 -57.80
CA LEU A 7 -5.18 -8.08 -57.11
C LEU A 7 -4.35 -8.88 -56.10
N LEU A 8 -4.89 -9.03 -54.89
CA LEU A 8 -4.38 -9.80 -53.75
C LEU A 8 -3.29 -9.04 -52.96
N LEU A 9 -3.63 -8.31 -51.88
CA LEU A 9 -3.65 -8.87 -50.52
C LEU A 9 -4.63 -8.08 -49.61
N ARG A 10 -5.94 -8.15 -49.90
CA ARG A 10 -6.97 -7.96 -48.87
C ARG A 10 -7.19 -9.30 -48.18
N GLN A 11 -6.52 -9.56 -47.05
CA GLN A 11 -6.95 -10.47 -45.97
C GLN A 11 -5.80 -10.78 -44.99
N GLN A 12 -5.58 -9.92 -44.01
CA GLN A 12 -5.08 -10.32 -42.68
C GLN A 12 -5.81 -9.46 -41.64
N ARG A 13 -7.13 -9.62 -41.51
CA ARG A 13 -7.71 -10.38 -40.38
C ARG A 13 -6.98 -10.13 -39.06
N THR A 14 -7.25 -8.98 -38.46
CA THR A 14 -7.94 -8.90 -37.16
C THR A 14 -7.63 -10.00 -36.12
N ALA A 15 -6.35 -10.27 -35.84
CA ALA A 15 -5.96 -11.26 -34.82
C ALA A 15 -5.17 -10.66 -33.64
N ASN A 16 -5.03 -9.32 -33.56
CA ASN A 16 -4.12 -8.68 -32.61
C ASN A 16 -4.76 -7.66 -31.64
N THR A 17 -6.06 -7.43 -31.72
CA THR A 17 -6.77 -6.47 -30.86
C THR A 17 -7.24 -7.06 -29.52
N GLY A 18 -7.28 -8.39 -29.38
CA GLY A 18 -7.69 -9.06 -28.13
C GLY A 18 -6.62 -9.10 -27.04
N LYS A 19 -5.33 -9.15 -27.41
CA LYS A 19 -4.23 -9.32 -26.45
C LYS A 19 -3.81 -8.03 -25.74
N ARG A 20 -3.94 -6.85 -26.38
CA ARG A 20 -3.61 -5.57 -25.74
C ARG A 20 -4.55 -5.22 -24.58
N ARG A 21 -5.86 -5.44 -24.74
CA ARG A 21 -6.85 -5.21 -23.67
C ARG A 21 -6.61 -6.05 -22.40
N GLN A 22 -5.94 -7.19 -22.52
CA GLN A 22 -5.67 -8.07 -21.37
C GLN A 22 -4.42 -7.65 -20.59
N GLN A 23 -3.48 -6.95 -21.24
CA GLN A 23 -2.25 -6.46 -20.60
C GLN A 23 -2.48 -5.13 -19.87
N ASP A 24 -3.33 -4.24 -20.42
CA ASP A 24 -3.68 -2.97 -19.76
C ASP A 24 -4.53 -3.19 -18.49
N ARG A 25 -5.26 -4.31 -18.39
CA ARG A 25 -6.01 -4.68 -17.18
C ARG A 25 -5.14 -5.26 -16.06
N LYS A 26 -3.93 -5.74 -16.35
CA LYS A 26 -3.02 -6.31 -15.33
C LYS A 26 -2.17 -5.27 -14.61
N ALA A 27 -2.10 -4.03 -15.10
CA ALA A 27 -1.38 -2.94 -14.45
C ALA A 27 -2.23 -2.11 -13.46
N ALA A 28 -3.53 -2.41 -13.35
CA ALA A 28 -4.45 -1.75 -12.41
C ALA A 28 -4.75 -2.58 -11.15
N ASP A 29 -4.07 -3.73 -10.97
CA ASP A 29 -4.19 -4.60 -9.80
C ASP A 29 -3.19 -4.22 -8.70
N GLY A 30 -3.27 -2.97 -8.26
CA GLY A 30 -2.60 -2.47 -7.05
C GLY A 30 -3.51 -1.61 -6.18
N SER A 31 -4.80 -1.57 -6.51
CA SER A 31 -5.83 -0.80 -5.79
C SER A 31 -6.96 -1.76 -5.42
N GLY A 32 -6.63 -2.71 -4.55
CA GLY A 32 -7.57 -3.71 -4.06
C GLY A 32 -8.83 -3.06 -3.53
N ALA A 33 -9.97 -3.47 -4.08
CA ALA A 33 -11.26 -3.19 -3.51
C ALA A 33 -11.32 -3.74 -2.07
N GLY A 34 -11.21 -2.83 -1.10
CA GLY A 34 -12.08 -2.81 0.07
C GLY A 34 -11.84 -3.82 1.19
N ARG A 35 -10.62 -4.28 1.46
CA ARG A 35 -10.37 -4.89 2.78
C ARG A 35 -10.23 -3.79 3.82
N ILE A 36 -11.21 -3.67 4.72
CA ILE A 36 -11.11 -2.78 5.88
C ILE A 36 -9.83 -3.18 6.64
N PRO A 37 -8.86 -2.27 6.81
CA PRO A 37 -7.67 -2.51 7.60
C PRO A 37 -8.05 -3.07 8.96
N SER A 38 -7.59 -4.29 9.23
CA SER A 38 -7.85 -5.03 10.46
C SER A 38 -6.54 -5.32 11.18
N GLY A 39 -6.61 -5.50 12.49
CA GLY A 39 -5.46 -5.71 13.35
C GLY A 39 -5.24 -4.61 14.38
N PRO A 40 -4.41 -4.88 15.40
CA PRO A 40 -4.22 -3.98 16.56
C PRO A 40 -3.56 -2.65 16.20
N TYR A 41 -2.83 -2.60 15.07
CA TYR A 41 -2.13 -1.40 14.63
C TYR A 41 -2.70 -0.80 13.34
N ALA A 42 -3.95 -1.12 13.00
CA ALA A 42 -4.66 -0.46 11.91
C ALA A 42 -4.72 1.06 12.20
N ALA A 43 -4.42 1.88 11.20
CA ALA A 43 -4.38 3.32 11.34
C ALA A 43 -5.55 3.99 10.62
N VAL A 44 -5.97 5.14 11.12
CA VAL A 44 -7.02 5.97 10.52
C VAL A 44 -6.59 7.43 10.47
N SER A 45 -7.06 8.17 9.46
CA SER A 45 -6.93 9.62 9.39
C SER A 45 -8.28 10.25 9.11
N VAL A 46 -8.50 11.47 9.61
CA VAL A 46 -9.73 12.21 9.34
C VAL A 46 -9.73 12.68 7.88
N LYS A 47 -10.82 12.42 7.17
CA LYS A 47 -11.12 12.94 5.84
C LYS A 47 -12.02 14.15 5.97
N PRO A 48 -11.54 15.36 5.62
CA PRO A 48 -12.36 16.55 5.52
C PRO A 48 -13.52 16.35 4.52
N SER A 49 -14.71 16.83 4.88
CA SER A 49 -15.85 16.96 3.97
C SER A 49 -15.70 18.21 3.08
N ASN A 50 -16.66 18.45 2.17
CA ASN A 50 -16.68 19.64 1.30
C ASN A 50 -16.61 20.95 2.08
N ASN A 51 -17.14 20.95 3.29
CA ASN A 51 -17.02 22.06 4.22
C ASN A 51 -16.45 21.51 5.54
N PRO A 52 -15.12 21.55 5.78
CA PRO A 52 -14.50 21.08 7.02
C PRO A 52 -14.29 22.22 8.03
N CYS A 53 -14.37 21.93 9.33
CA CYS A 53 -14.05 22.92 10.36
C CYS A 53 -12.53 23.01 10.55
N SER A 54 -12.05 24.08 11.20
CA SER A 54 -10.61 24.27 11.48
C SER A 54 -9.99 23.10 12.24
N ALA A 55 -10.67 22.59 13.27
CA ALA A 55 -10.22 21.45 14.05
C ALA A 55 -10.04 20.17 13.20
N VAL A 56 -10.90 19.95 12.19
CA VAL A 56 -10.76 18.83 11.26
C VAL A 56 -9.55 19.03 10.34
N LEU A 57 -9.30 20.26 9.88
CA LEU A 57 -8.16 20.54 9.00
C LEU A 57 -6.83 20.27 9.71
N GLU A 58 -6.70 20.70 10.98
CA GLU A 58 -5.52 20.44 11.79
C GLU A 58 -5.29 18.93 12.01
N THR A 59 -6.35 18.21 12.39
CA THR A 59 -6.27 16.77 12.67
C THR A 59 -6.19 15.90 11.41
N SER A 60 -6.56 16.42 10.23
CA SER A 60 -6.51 15.66 8.97
C SER A 60 -5.09 15.25 8.55
N THR A 61 -4.08 15.99 8.99
CA THR A 61 -2.66 15.72 8.71
C THR A 61 -2.10 14.59 9.59
N LEU A 62 -2.80 14.24 10.67
CA LEU A 62 -2.38 13.25 11.65
C LEU A 62 -2.94 11.86 11.32
N ARG A 63 -2.18 10.84 11.74
CA ARG A 63 -2.63 9.45 11.72
C ARG A 63 -2.78 8.94 13.14
N TYR A 64 -3.92 8.36 13.41
CA TYR A 64 -4.24 7.74 14.69
C TYR A 64 -4.23 6.24 14.53
N LEU A 65 -3.88 5.53 15.61
CA LEU A 65 -4.29 4.13 15.72
C LEU A 65 -5.82 4.09 15.80
N LYS A 66 -6.44 3.08 15.20
CA LYS A 66 -7.90 2.91 15.24
C LYS A 66 -8.45 2.94 16.66
N SER A 67 -7.71 2.42 17.64
CA SER A 67 -8.08 2.42 19.06
C SER A 67 -7.89 3.77 19.76
N ALA A 68 -7.07 4.66 19.22
CA ALA A 68 -6.73 5.97 19.78
C ALA A 68 -7.31 7.14 18.96
N ALA A 69 -8.14 6.84 17.97
CA ALA A 69 -8.74 7.84 17.11
C ALA A 69 -9.80 8.63 17.89
N PRO A 70 -9.89 9.96 17.71
CA PRO A 70 -10.97 10.74 18.31
C PRO A 70 -12.32 10.27 17.76
N SER A 71 -13.39 10.43 18.53
CA SER A 71 -14.74 10.29 17.98
C SER A 71 -15.02 11.41 16.97
N LEU A 72 -15.81 11.13 15.94
CA LEU A 72 -16.39 12.19 15.11
C LEU A 72 -17.73 12.60 15.70
N PRO A 73 -18.04 13.91 15.79
CA PRO A 73 -17.21 15.07 15.40
C PRO A 73 -16.00 15.28 16.31
N VAL A 74 -14.89 15.77 15.74
CA VAL A 74 -13.67 16.06 16.52
C VAL A 74 -13.94 17.14 17.57
N THR A 75 -13.21 17.08 18.68
CA THR A 75 -13.26 18.10 19.74
C THR A 75 -12.98 19.48 19.16
N GLY A 76 -13.90 20.44 19.38
CA GLY A 76 -13.81 21.78 18.79
C GLY A 76 -14.48 21.92 17.42
N CYS A 77 -15.20 20.89 16.94
CA CYS A 77 -16.06 21.04 15.77
C CYS A 77 -17.25 21.95 16.10
N ASN A 78 -17.37 23.07 15.40
CA ASN A 78 -18.43 24.06 15.56
C ASN A 78 -19.56 23.90 14.52
N ARG A 79 -19.58 22.79 13.77
CA ARG A 79 -20.60 22.54 12.74
C ARG A 79 -21.74 21.67 13.26
N PRO A 80 -23.00 22.05 12.99
CA PRO A 80 -24.16 21.22 13.35
C PRO A 80 -24.21 19.93 12.53
N ASP A 81 -23.93 20.00 11.22
CA ASP A 81 -23.98 18.86 10.30
C ASP A 81 -22.58 18.49 9.78
N CYS A 82 -21.74 17.94 10.66
CA CYS A 82 -20.39 17.51 10.28
C CYS A 82 -20.43 16.20 9.48
N GLN A 83 -20.05 16.25 8.20
CA GLN A 83 -19.99 15.09 7.29
C GLN A 83 -18.57 14.51 7.14
N CYS A 84 -17.67 14.80 8.07
CA CYS A 84 -16.31 14.26 8.03
C CYS A 84 -16.32 12.74 8.26
N SER A 85 -15.34 12.04 7.68
CA SER A 85 -15.26 10.58 7.75
C SER A 85 -13.83 10.12 8.05
N PHE A 86 -13.62 8.83 8.30
CA PHE A 86 -12.27 8.28 8.44
C PHE A 86 -11.81 7.57 7.17
N ILE A 87 -10.58 7.86 6.77
CA ILE A 87 -9.84 7.00 5.84
C ILE A 87 -9.08 5.97 6.66
N HIS A 88 -9.27 4.70 6.33
CA HIS A 88 -8.53 3.62 6.95
C HIS A 88 -7.27 3.31 6.15
N HIS A 89 -6.16 3.13 6.85
CA HIS A 89 -4.86 2.80 6.29
C HIS A 89 -4.49 1.37 6.73
N GLN A 90 -4.03 0.56 5.78
CA GLN A 90 -3.52 -0.78 6.09
C GLN A 90 -2.29 -0.70 6.98
N ASP A 91 -2.17 -1.65 7.93
CA ASP A 91 -0.92 -1.77 8.67
C ASP A 91 0.18 -2.24 7.71
N ARG A 92 1.18 -1.38 7.51
CA ARG A 92 2.38 -1.66 6.72
C ARG A 92 3.32 -2.70 7.38
N ARG A 93 2.98 -3.17 8.58
CA ARG A 93 3.57 -4.37 9.17
C ARG A 93 2.79 -5.57 8.65
N THR A 94 2.92 -5.82 7.38
CA THR A 94 2.55 -7.07 6.74
C THR A 94 3.18 -8.22 7.54
N SER A 95 2.33 -9.12 8.06
CA SER A 95 2.77 -10.38 8.67
C SER A 95 3.45 -11.29 7.65
N ASP A 96 3.06 -11.11 6.38
CA ASP A 96 3.41 -11.96 5.25
C ASP A 96 4.56 -11.39 4.41
N ASP A 97 4.90 -10.10 4.56
CA ASP A 97 6.19 -9.65 4.04
C ASP A 97 7.24 -10.27 4.93
N GLU A 98 8.08 -11.09 4.29
CA GLU A 98 9.39 -11.45 4.79
C GLU A 98 9.96 -10.25 5.52
N ASP A 99 10.46 -10.49 6.75
CA ASP A 99 11.05 -9.45 7.60
C ASP A 99 11.76 -8.43 6.70
N ARG A 100 11.34 -7.16 6.67
CA ARG A 100 11.94 -6.16 5.76
C ARG A 100 13.44 -5.97 5.97
N ARG A 101 14.02 -6.64 6.97
CA ARG A 101 15.46 -6.80 7.24
C ARG A 101 16.07 -8.03 6.56
N MET A 102 15.27 -9.06 6.28
CA MET A 102 15.60 -10.25 5.47
C MET A 102 15.40 -9.91 4.00
N GLY A 103 16.41 -9.28 3.43
CA GLY A 103 16.41 -8.91 2.02
C GLY A 103 17.77 -8.42 1.53
N ILE A 104 18.85 -8.74 2.24
CA ILE A 104 20.22 -8.42 1.80
C ILE A 104 20.94 -9.73 1.51
N GLY A 105 20.49 -10.39 0.44
CA GLY A 105 21.19 -11.42 -0.33
C GLY A 105 22.04 -12.44 0.43
N LEU A 106 23.12 -12.86 -0.22
CA LEU A 106 24.11 -13.83 0.27
C LEU A 106 24.71 -13.42 1.63
N GLN A 107 24.81 -12.12 1.91
CA GLN A 107 25.39 -11.57 3.14
C GLN A 107 24.65 -12.04 4.40
N THR A 108 23.32 -12.13 4.34
CA THR A 108 22.51 -12.54 5.50
C THR A 108 22.63 -14.05 5.74
N GLN A 109 22.75 -14.84 4.67
CA GLN A 109 22.91 -16.29 4.74
C GLN A 109 24.32 -16.71 5.18
N LEU A 110 25.34 -15.95 4.81
CA LEU A 110 26.73 -16.18 5.21
C LEU A 110 27.10 -15.53 6.55
N TYR A 111 26.18 -14.84 7.22
CA TYR A 111 26.49 -14.22 8.51
C TYR A 111 26.83 -15.31 9.54
N GLY A 112 28.08 -15.30 10.03
CA GLY A 112 28.62 -16.31 10.93
C GLY A 112 29.39 -17.44 10.25
N ALA A 113 29.49 -17.44 8.92
CA ALA A 113 30.35 -18.39 8.20
C ALA A 113 31.85 -18.23 8.56
N ASN A 114 32.27 -17.04 8.99
CA ASN A 114 33.64 -16.77 9.44
C ASN A 114 33.78 -16.82 10.98
N GLY A 115 32.79 -17.39 11.68
CA GLY A 115 32.79 -17.54 13.14
C GLY A 115 32.11 -16.41 13.92
N GLU A 116 31.51 -15.41 13.25
CA GLU A 116 30.74 -14.38 13.96
C GLU A 116 29.42 -14.92 14.52
N SER A 117 29.19 -14.71 15.82
CA SER A 117 27.90 -15.05 16.45
C SER A 117 26.87 -13.95 16.27
N ASN A 118 25.63 -14.31 15.90
CA ASN A 118 24.50 -13.38 15.93
C ASN A 118 24.22 -12.92 17.36
N ARG A 119 24.55 -11.65 17.63
CA ARG A 119 24.37 -11.03 18.96
C ARG A 119 22.92 -10.73 19.34
N ARG A 120 21.95 -11.08 18.48
CA ARG A 120 20.51 -10.96 18.78
C ARG A 120 20.01 -12.27 19.36
N GLY A 121 19.23 -12.20 20.43
CA GLY A 121 18.62 -13.40 21.04
C GLY A 121 17.50 -13.98 20.19
N ASN A 122 16.76 -13.12 19.49
CA ASN A 122 15.68 -13.52 18.60
C ASN A 122 15.95 -13.03 17.18
N ARG A 123 15.41 -13.76 16.19
CA ARG A 123 15.44 -13.39 14.76
C ARG A 123 14.96 -11.95 14.54
N ARG A 124 13.91 -11.54 15.27
CA ARG A 124 13.43 -10.16 15.35
C ARG A 124 13.72 -9.63 16.76
N GLY A 125 14.80 -8.88 16.94
CA GLY A 125 15.16 -8.39 18.27
C GLY A 125 16.36 -7.46 18.34
N ARG A 126 16.51 -6.79 19.49
CA ARG A 126 17.69 -6.00 19.87
C ARG A 126 18.88 -6.93 20.15
N ARG A 127 20.11 -6.41 20.12
CA ARG A 127 21.26 -7.20 20.57
C ARG A 127 21.15 -7.41 22.08
N LEU A 128 21.46 -8.63 22.51
CA LEU A 128 21.34 -9.07 23.91
C LEU A 128 22.10 -8.20 24.90
N ARG A 129 23.13 -7.48 24.44
CA ARG A 129 24.02 -6.67 25.30
C ARG A 129 23.86 -5.15 25.11
N ASP A 130 23.00 -4.71 24.20
CA ASP A 130 22.79 -3.28 23.91
C ASP A 130 21.56 -2.79 24.70
N HIS A 131 21.66 -2.69 26.03
CA HIS A 131 20.61 -2.08 26.88
C HIS A 131 20.95 -0.60 27.14
N HIS A 132 19.97 0.29 26.99
CA HIS A 132 20.05 1.71 27.35
C HIS A 132 19.20 1.93 28.59
#